data_AF-A0A6N8CRX3-F1
#
_entry.id   AF-A0A6N8CRX3-F1
#
_cell.length_a   1.000
_cell.length_b   1.000
_cell.length_c   1.000
_cell.angle_alpha   90.00
_cell.angle_beta   90.00
_cell.angle_gamma   90.00
#
_symmetry.space_group_name_H-M   'P 1'
#
loop_
_entity.id
_entity.type
_entity.pdbx_description
1 polymer ?
#
loop_
_entity_poly.entity_id
_entity_poly.type
_entity_poly.pdbx_seq_one_letter_code
_entity_poly.pdbx_strand_id
1 'polypeptide(L)' 'MQWIILLIIIIMNIGVLPLVNRVHPIIIGMPFFLFWYLLSMIVTPILSWWIYVIGKKKHDRDVRSEEK' A
#
# COMPACT_ATOMS: atom_id res chain seq x y z
N MET A 1 -27.36 -11.56 8.19
CA MET A 1 -26.44 -10.53 8.74
C MET A 1 -25.27 -10.21 7.82
N GLN A 2 -24.51 -11.19 7.28
CA GLN A 2 -23.39 -10.92 6.35
C GLN A 2 -23.74 -10.11 5.08
N TRP A 3 -24.95 -10.31 4.53
CA TRP A 3 -25.41 -9.60 3.33
C TRP A 3 -25.49 -8.08 3.50
N ILE A 4 -25.76 -7.59 4.71
CA ILE A 4 -25.85 -6.14 5.00
C ILE A 4 -24.47 -5.50 4.88
N ILE A 5 -23.43 -6.18 5.35
CA ILE A 5 -22.05 -5.69 5.30
C ILE A 5 -21.58 -5.63 3.84
N LEU A 6 -21.89 -6.66 3.04
CA LEU A 6 -21.61 -6.70 1.61
C LEU A 6 -22.31 -5.54 0.88
N LEU A 7 -23.58 -5.29 1.18
CA LEU A 7 -24.33 -4.20 0.57
C LEU A 7 -23.73 -2.84 0.92
N ILE A 8 -23.35 -2.64 2.18
CA ILE A 8 -22.67 -1.42 2.65
C ILE A 8 -21.35 -1.20 1.91
N ILE A 9 -20.52 -2.25 1.76
CA ILE A 9 -19.24 -2.17 1.04
C ILE A 9 -19.46 -1.79 -0.42
N ILE A 10 -20.45 -2.40 -1.09
CA ILE A 10 -20.75 -2.12 -2.49
C ILE A 10 -21.26 -0.68 -2.66
N ILE A 11 -22.18 -0.23 -1.80
CA ILE A 11 -22.73 1.13 -1.87
C ILE A 11 -21.64 2.17 -1.58
N MET A 12 -20.78 1.92 -0.60
CA MET A 12 -19.63 2.80 -0.33
C MET A 12 -18.69 2.85 -1.52
N ASN A 13 -18.37 1.71 -2.14
CA ASN A 13 -17.50 1.71 -3.30
C ASN A 13 -18.15 2.43 -4.50
N ILE A 14 -19.41 2.15 -4.83
CA ILE A 14 -20.07 2.73 -6.00
C ILE A 14 -20.43 4.21 -5.80
N GLY A 15 -20.78 4.64 -4.58
CA GLY A 15 -21.17 6.02 -4.31
C GLY A 15 -20.00 6.92 -3.93
N VAL A 16 -19.08 6.42 -3.10
CA VAL A 16 -17.96 7.21 -2.56
C VAL A 16 -16.78 7.22 -3.54
N LEU A 17 -16.47 6.13 -4.25
CA LEU A 17 -15.39 6.19 -5.25
C LEU A 17 -15.62 7.29 -6.27
N PRO A 18 -16.74 7.39 -7.02
CA PRO A 18 -16.88 8.45 -8.00
C PRO A 18 -16.96 9.86 -7.40
N LEU A 19 -17.33 10.01 -6.12
CA LEU A 19 -17.27 11.31 -5.43
C LEU A 19 -15.83 11.75 -5.15
N VAL A 20 -14.97 10.82 -4.71
CA VAL A 20 -13.55 11.08 -4.40
C VAL A 20 -12.69 11.04 -5.67
N ASN A 21 -13.08 10.21 -6.63
CA ASN A 21 -12.48 10.04 -7.95
C ASN A 21 -12.99 11.07 -8.97
N ARG A 22 -13.62 12.17 -8.52
CA ARG A 22 -13.82 13.31 -9.39
C ARG A 22 -12.43 13.83 -9.76
N VAL A 23 -12.19 13.98 -11.07
CA VAL A 23 -10.91 14.31 -11.75
C VAL A 23 -10.15 15.53 -11.18
N HIS A 24 -10.78 16.29 -10.28
CA HIS A 24 -10.27 17.50 -9.64
C HIS A 24 -9.86 17.25 -8.18
N PRO A 25 -8.93 16.32 -7.94
CA PRO A 25 -7.57 16.81 -7.73
C PRO A 25 -6.58 16.17 -8.70
N ILE A 26 -5.80 17.03 -9.36
CA ILE A 26 -4.69 16.61 -10.20
C ILE A 26 -3.40 16.75 -9.38
N ILE A 27 -2.67 15.64 -9.20
CA ILE A 27 -1.32 15.63 -8.60
C ILE A 27 -0.32 15.43 -9.73
N ILE A 28 0.57 16.42 -9.95
CA ILE A 28 1.66 16.36 -10.95
C ILE A 28 1.12 16.03 -12.37
N GLY A 29 -0.02 16.61 -12.74
CA GLY A 29 -0.66 16.36 -14.04
C GLY A 29 -1.45 15.05 -14.16
N MET A 30 -1.53 14.24 -13.10
CA MET A 30 -2.29 12.98 -13.07
C MET A 30 -3.48 13.03 -12.10
N PRO A 31 -4.58 12.28 -12.36
CA PRO A 31 -5.68 12.16 -11.41
C PRO A 31 -5.22 11.62 -10.06
N PHE A 32 -5.78 12.14 -8.96
CA PHE A 32 -5.42 11.78 -7.58
C PHE A 32 -5.31 10.27 -7.33
N PHE A 33 -6.33 9.50 -7.74
CA PHE A 33 -6.36 8.05 -7.57
C PHE A 33 -5.23 7.35 -8.34
N LEU A 34 -4.98 7.79 -9.57
CA LEU A 34 -3.94 7.22 -10.43
C LEU A 34 -2.54 7.43 -9.82
N PHE A 35 -2.28 8.63 -9.30
CA PHE A 35 -1.04 8.94 -8.60
C PHE A 35 -0.82 7.99 -7.41
N TRP A 36 -1.84 7.77 -6.59
CA TRP A 36 -1.72 6.92 -5.41
C TRP A 36 -1.54 5.44 -5.75
N TYR A 37 -2.19 4.94 -6.81
CA TYR A 37 -1.96 3.60 -7.33
C TYR A 37 -0.52 3.41 -7.82
N LEU A 38 0.00 4.37 -8.58
CA LEU A 38 1.38 4.32 -9.07
C LEU A 38 2.38 4.37 -7.91
N LEU A 39 2.14 5.24 -6.92
CA LEU A 39 2.94 5.33 -5.71
C LEU A 39 2.95 3.99 -4.97
N SER A 40 1.81 3.32 -4.83
CA SER A 40 1.70 2.01 -4.17
C SER A 40 2.54 0.92 -4.84
N MET A 41 2.62 0.97 -6.18
CA MET A 41 3.44 0.05 -6.99
C MET A 41 4.94 0.23 -6.71
N ILE A 42 5.38 1.44 -6.34
CA ILE A 42 6.75 1.76 -5.96
C ILE A 42 7.00 1.48 -4.47
N VAL A 43 6.04 1.79 -3.61
CA VAL A 43 6.12 1.59 -2.16
C VAL A 43 6.30 0.10 -1.80
N THR A 44 5.59 -0.80 -2.48
CA THR A 44 5.65 -2.26 -2.21
C THR A 44 7.07 -2.84 -2.34
N PRO A 45 7.78 -2.69 -3.47
CA PRO A 45 9.14 -3.19 -3.60
C PRO A 45 10.12 -2.44 -2.69
N ILE A 46 9.92 -1.15 -2.41
CA ILE A 46 10.76 -0.39 -1.46
C ILE A 46 10.63 -0.98 -0.05
N LEU A 47 9.41 -1.23 0.42
CA LEU A 47 9.18 -1.86 1.72
C LEU A 47 9.75 -3.27 1.76
N SER A 48 9.55 -4.06 0.70
CA SER A 48 10.11 -5.42 0.61
C SER A 48 11.63 -5.40 0.69
N TRP A 49 12.26 -4.48 -0.03
CA TRP A 49 13.71 -4.28 0.01
C TRP A 49 14.19 -3.80 1.38
N TRP A 50 13.46 -2.89 2.02
CA TRP A 50 13.76 -2.41 3.36
C TRP A 50 13.74 -3.56 4.39
N ILE A 51 12.70 -4.39 4.35
CA ILE A 51 12.58 -5.57 5.21
C ILE A 51 13.74 -6.53 4.95
N TYR A 52 14.09 -6.76 3.69
CA TYR A 52 15.23 -7.60 3.32
C TYR A 52 16.55 -7.07 3.90
N VAL A 53 16.81 -5.77 3.80
CA VAL A 53 18.04 -5.14 4.32
C VAL A 53 18.11 -5.23 5.85
N ILE A 54 17.00 -4.99 6.55
CA ILE A 54 16.94 -5.14 8.01
C ILE A 54 17.13 -6.60 8.42
N GLY A 55 16.43 -7.52 7.77
CA GLY A 55 16.53 -8.96 8.04
C GLY A 55 17.94 -9.50 7.84
N LYS A 56 18.61 -9.08 6.77
CA LYS A 56 20.02 -9.44 6.49
C LYS A 56 20.96 -8.99 7.62
N LYS A 57 20.79 -7.78 8.14
CA LYS A 57 21.60 -7.28 9.27
C LYS A 57 21.38 -8.09 10.54
N LYS A 58 20.17 -8.59 10.77
CA LYS A 58 19.86 -9.42 11.94
C LYS A 58 20.53 -10.81 11.81
N HIS A 59 20.43 -11.43 10.63
CA HIS A 59 21.06 -12.72 10.36
C HIS A 59 22.59 -12.68 10.51
N ASP A 60 23.27 -11.67 9.96
CA ASP A 60 24.74 -11.50 10.12
C ASP A 60 25.16 -11.32 11.60
N ARG A 61 24.31 -10.70 12.42
CA ARG A 61 24.58 -10.46 13.85
C ARG A 61 24.45 -11.71 14.71
N ASP A 62 23.46 -12.57 14.44
CA ASP A 62 23.29 -13.85 15.14
C ASP A 62 24.47 -14.80 14.83
N VAL A 63 24.85 -14.94 13.56
CA VAL A 63 25.97 -15.80 13.15
C VAL A 63 27.30 -15.39 13.82
N ARG A 64 27.57 -14.08 13.95
CA ARG A 64 28.77 -13.57 14.63
C ARG A 64 28.76 -13.79 16.15
N SER A 65 27.59 -13.98 16.76
CA SER A 65 27.44 -14.18 18.21
C SER A 65 27.63 -15.63 18.63
N GLU A 66 27.29 -16.59 17.76
CA GLU A 66 27.50 -18.03 17.98
C GLU A 66 28.95 -18.49 17.74
N GLU A 67 29.74 -17.73 16.97
CA GLU A 67 31.15 -18.02 16.68
C GLU A 67 32.11 -17.54 17.79
N LYS A 68 31.63 -16.80 18.79
CA LYS A 68 32.42 -16.27 19.92
C LYS A 68 32.17 -17.04 21.21
#